data_AF-A0A2V5TZN1-F1
#
_entry.id   AF-A0A2V5TZN1-F1
#
_cell.length_a   1.000
_cell.length_b   1.000
_cell.length_c   1.000
_cell.angle_alpha   90.00
_cell.angle_beta   90.00
_cell.angle_gamma   90.00
#
_symmetry.space_group_name_H-M   'P 1'
#
loop_
_entity.id
_entity.type
_entity.pdbx_description
1 polymer ?
#
loop_
_entity_poly.entity_id
_entity_poly.type
_entity_poly.pdbx_seq_one_letter_code
_entity_poly.pdbx_strand_id
1 'polypeptide(L)'
;MRSMTGYGRAETDHAGTKFSVELNSVNRKQSDIVINLPRDLGELEPRIRQTINENISRGRTNATITLHSGADGARSLALNTELARSYHEAMRTLQKELNAPGEITISTILQAPGVMRFPEEAMNAEEAWPAVERA
;
A
#
# COMPACT_ATOMS: atom_id res chain seq x y z
N MET A 1 -15.30 -4.18 -38.13
CA MET A 1 -14.83 -3.02 -37.35
C MET A 1 -13.71 -3.50 -36.44
N ARG A 2 -12.46 -3.04 -36.65
CA ARG A 2 -11.34 -3.37 -35.77
C ARG A 2 -11.42 -2.45 -34.54
N SER A 3 -11.75 -3.02 -33.38
CA SER A 3 -11.69 -2.29 -32.11
C SER A 3 -10.24 -1.84 -31.90
N MET A 4 -10.03 -0.53 -31.87
CA MET A 4 -8.73 0.10 -31.68
C MET A 4 -8.52 0.34 -30.18
N THR A 5 -8.56 -0.76 -29.44
CA THR A 5 -8.45 -0.81 -27.98
C THR A 5 -7.34 -1.80 -27.62
N GLY A 6 -6.34 -1.34 -26.87
CA GLY A 6 -5.26 -2.18 -26.36
C GLY A 6 -5.53 -2.57 -24.91
N TYR A 7 -5.35 -3.84 -24.58
CA TYR A 7 -5.35 -4.34 -23.21
C TYR A 7 -4.03 -5.06 -22.97
N GLY A 8 -3.37 -4.77 -21.84
CA GLY A 8 -2.20 -5.49 -21.38
C GLY A 8 -2.25 -5.64 -19.88
N ARG A 9 -1.89 -6.82 -19.37
CA ARG A 9 -1.74 -7.05 -17.93
C ARG A 9 -0.50 -7.90 -17.71
N ALA A 10 0.28 -7.51 -16.71
CA ALA A 10 1.43 -8.24 -16.25
C ALA A 10 1.43 -8.32 -14.73
N GLU A 11 1.96 -9.44 -14.22
CA GLU A 11 2.17 -9.66 -12.80
C GLU A 11 3.63 -10.02 -12.56
N THR A 12 4.19 -9.52 -11.47
CA THR A 12 5.57 -9.82 -11.06
C THR A 12 5.63 -9.90 -9.55
N ASP A 13 6.55 -10.72 -9.03
CA ASP A 13 6.81 -10.84 -7.60
C ASP A 13 8.17 -10.21 -7.31
N HIS A 14 8.20 -9.29 -6.34
CA HIS A 14 9.44 -8.63 -5.89
C HIS A 14 9.44 -8.51 -4.37
N ALA A 15 10.52 -8.98 -3.74
CA ALA A 15 10.69 -8.97 -2.28
C ALA A 15 9.49 -9.53 -1.48
N GLY A 16 8.81 -10.57 -2.00
CA GLY A 16 7.65 -11.19 -1.35
C GLY A 16 6.33 -10.42 -1.52
N THR A 17 6.34 -9.32 -2.28
CA THR A 17 5.15 -8.56 -2.69
C THR A 17 4.83 -8.86 -4.14
N LYS A 18 3.58 -9.20 -4.44
CA LYS A 18 3.10 -9.36 -5.80
C LYS A 18 2.62 -8.01 -6.33
N PHE A 19 3.04 -7.65 -7.53
CA PHE A 19 2.63 -6.45 -8.24
C PHE A 19 1.82 -6.85 -9.46
N SER A 20 0.72 -6.16 -9.70
CA SER A 20 -0.06 -6.26 -10.92
C SER A 20 -0.09 -4.92 -11.61
N VAL A 21 0.33 -4.88 -12.88
CA VAL A 21 0.23 -3.71 -13.75
C VAL A 21 -0.78 -4.02 -14.85
N GLU A 22 -1.79 -3.18 -14.98
CA GLU A 22 -2.80 -3.26 -16.05
C GLU A 22 -2.81 -1.98 -16.87
N LEU A 23 -2.73 -2.12 -18.19
CA LEU A 23 -2.80 -1.05 -19.18
C LEU A 23 -4.02 -1.25 -20.07
N ASN A 24 -4.89 -0.24 -20.07
CA ASN A 24 -6.06 -0.16 -20.93
C ASN A 24 -5.93 1.05 -21.85
N SER A 25 -5.93 0.87 -23.16
CA SER A 25 -5.86 1.95 -24.12
C SER A 25 -7.09 2.00 -25.02
N VAL A 26 -7.63 3.19 -25.25
CA VAL A 26 -8.71 3.44 -26.20
C VAL A 26 -8.29 4.48 -27.21
N ASN A 27 -8.72 4.30 -28.47
CA ASN A 27 -8.42 5.25 -29.53
C ASN A 27 -9.00 6.64 -29.23
N ARG A 28 -8.10 7.61 -29.08
CA ARG A 28 -8.42 9.02 -28.89
C ARG A 28 -7.40 9.85 -29.67
N LYS A 29 -7.85 10.99 -30.21
CA LYS A 29 -7.02 11.85 -31.07
C LYS A 29 -5.84 12.49 -30.32
N GLN A 30 -6.00 12.72 -29.02
CA GLN A 30 -5.00 13.29 -28.12
C GLN A 30 -4.47 12.20 -27.19
N SER A 31 -3.19 12.30 -26.80
CA SER A 31 -2.62 11.46 -25.74
C SER A 31 -3.18 11.91 -24.38
N ASP A 32 -3.75 10.99 -23.62
CA ASP A 32 -4.31 11.24 -22.28
C ASP A 32 -3.93 10.05 -21.40
N ILE A 33 -3.06 10.26 -20.40
CA ILE A 33 -2.56 9.19 -19.53
C ILE A 33 -3.16 9.37 -18.14
N VAL A 34 -3.94 8.40 -17.72
CA VAL A 34 -4.47 8.27 -16.36
C VAL A 34 -3.69 7.18 -15.66
N ILE A 35 -3.06 7.48 -14.52
CA ILE A 35 -2.30 6.51 -13.73
C ILE A 35 -2.97 6.40 -12.37
N ASN A 36 -3.34 5.18 -12.00
CA ASN A 36 -3.87 4.84 -10.70
C ASN A 36 -2.86 3.96 -9.97
N LEU A 37 -2.40 4.44 -8.83
CA LEU A 37 -1.29 3.85 -8.07
C LEU A 37 -1.57 3.95 -6.57
N PRO A 38 -1.10 2.99 -5.75
CA PRO A 38 -1.23 3.07 -4.31
C PRO A 38 -0.40 4.22 -3.76
N ARG A 39 -0.83 4.80 -2.63
CA ARG A 39 -0.18 6.00 -2.05
C ARG A 39 1.32 5.83 -1.86
N ASP A 40 1.74 4.63 -1.46
CA ASP A 40 3.14 4.30 -1.18
C ASP A 40 4.03 4.39 -2.43
N LEU A 41 3.46 4.25 -3.63
CA LEU A 41 4.17 4.37 -4.91
C LEU A 41 3.94 5.72 -5.62
N GLY A 42 3.40 6.71 -4.90
CA GLY A 42 3.14 8.07 -5.37
C GLY A 42 4.27 8.65 -6.22
N GLU A 43 5.49 8.48 -5.74
CA GLU A 43 6.70 9.07 -6.33
C GLU A 43 7.08 8.45 -7.68
N LEU A 44 6.55 7.27 -8.03
CA LEU A 44 6.80 6.64 -9.33
C LEU A 44 5.92 7.19 -10.46
N GLU A 45 4.88 7.96 -10.14
CA GLU A 45 3.92 8.48 -11.12
C GLU A 45 4.57 9.22 -12.30
N PRO A 46 5.53 10.16 -12.09
CA PRO A 46 6.19 10.85 -13.20
C PRO A 46 6.99 9.90 -14.08
N ARG A 47 7.66 8.90 -13.47
CA ARG A 47 8.51 7.93 -14.16
C ARG A 47 7.67 6.98 -15.01
N ILE A 48 6.57 6.45 -14.45
CA ILE A 48 5.60 5.62 -15.18
C ILE A 48 5.01 6.40 -16.37
N ARG A 49 4.62 7.66 -16.15
CA ARG A 49 4.08 8.51 -17.23
C ARG A 49 5.09 8.68 -18.37
N GLN A 50 6.36 8.90 -18.05
CA GLN A 50 7.41 9.04 -19.05
C GLN A 50 7.54 7.75 -19.88
N THR A 51 7.65 6.59 -19.23
CA THR A 51 7.77 5.29 -19.90
C THR A 51 6.56 5.00 -20.81
N ILE A 52 5.34 5.35 -20.39
CA ILE A 52 4.15 5.19 -21.23
C ILE A 52 4.21 6.13 -22.45
N ASN A 53 4.59 7.40 -22.27
CA ASN A 53 4.68 8.37 -23.37
C ASN A 53 5.74 8.00 -24.42
N GLU A 54 6.84 7.36 -24.01
CA GLU A 54 7.89 6.88 -24.93
C GLU A 54 7.35 5.78 -25.87
N ASN A 55 6.34 5.02 -25.44
CA ASN A 55 5.78 3.89 -26.19
C ASN A 55 4.42 4.20 -26.85
N ILE A 56 3.65 5.14 -26.30
CA ILE A 56 2.29 5.47 -26.75
C ILE A 56 2.18 6.96 -27.06
N SER A 57 2.11 7.30 -28.34
CA SER A 57 2.03 8.69 -28.82
C SER A 57 0.61 9.22 -28.99
N ARG A 58 -0.41 8.34 -29.02
CA ARG A 58 -1.82 8.70 -29.26
C ARG A 58 -2.76 7.74 -28.54
N GLY A 59 -3.90 8.25 -28.09
CA GLY A 59 -4.93 7.48 -27.38
C GLY A 59 -5.03 7.84 -25.91
N ARG A 60 -6.09 7.37 -25.27
CA ARG A 60 -6.21 7.46 -23.82
C ARG A 60 -5.75 6.16 -23.21
N THR A 61 -4.70 6.21 -22.39
CA THR A 61 -4.14 5.06 -21.68
C THR A 61 -4.44 5.19 -20.20
N ASN A 62 -5.04 4.16 -19.63
CA ASN A 62 -5.27 4.01 -18.20
C ASN A 62 -4.32 2.93 -17.67
N ALA A 63 -3.42 3.31 -16.78
CA ALA A 63 -2.47 2.44 -16.12
C ALA A 63 -2.90 2.24 -14.67
N THR A 64 -3.14 1.00 -14.26
CA THR A 64 -3.46 0.66 -12.87
C THR A 64 -2.39 -0.26 -12.31
N ILE A 65 -1.73 0.20 -11.25
CA ILE A 65 -0.73 -0.57 -10.52
C ILE A 65 -1.37 -1.00 -9.20
N THR A 66 -1.29 -2.29 -8.86
CA THR A 66 -1.83 -2.84 -7.62
C THR A 66 -0.74 -3.62 -6.91
N LEU A 67 -0.57 -3.35 -5.61
CA LEU A 67 0.24 -4.21 -4.73
C LEU A 67 -0.68 -5.25 -4.08
N HIS A 68 -0.25 -6.49 -4.11
CA HIS A 68 -0.79 -7.58 -3.32
C HIS A 68 0.28 -7.97 -2.32
N SER A 69 0.08 -7.64 -1.04
CA SER A 69 0.94 -8.14 0.04
C SER A 69 0.88 -9.68 -0.01
N GLY A 70 2.02 -10.34 -0.22
CA GLY A 70 2.10 -11.79 -0.24
C GLY A 70 1.65 -12.39 1.10
N ALA A 71 1.03 -13.56 1.05
CA ALA A 71 0.54 -14.29 2.23
C ALA A 71 1.65 -14.66 3.24
N ASP A 72 2.92 -14.63 2.83
CA ASP A 72 4.10 -14.95 3.65
C ASP A 72 4.81 -13.73 4.24
N GLY A 73 4.33 -12.52 3.95
CA GLY A 73 4.77 -11.32 4.64
C GLY A 73 4.17 -11.33 6.04
N ALA A 74 4.83 -12.00 6.98
CA ALA A 74 4.63 -11.75 8.40
C ALA A 74 4.83 -10.24 8.61
N ARG A 75 3.75 -9.46 8.48
CA ARG A 75 3.68 -8.06 8.88
C ARG A 75 4.11 -8.07 10.32
N SER A 76 5.39 -7.78 10.57
CA SER A 76 6.01 -7.91 11.88
C SER A 76 5.24 -6.99 12.80
N LEU A 77 4.29 -7.57 13.53
CA LEU A 77 3.34 -6.87 14.36
C LEU A 77 4.13 -5.91 15.27
N ALA A 78 4.03 -4.62 14.98
CA ALA A 78 4.81 -3.61 15.66
C ALA A 78 4.07 -3.23 16.94
N LEU A 79 4.61 -3.63 18.08
CA LEU A 79 4.11 -3.24 19.39
C LEU A 79 4.71 -1.88 19.78
N ASN A 80 3.87 -0.85 19.87
CA ASN A 80 4.29 0.41 20.49
C ASN A 80 4.33 0.24 22.02
N THR A 81 5.51 -0.16 22.51
CA THR A 81 5.74 -0.48 23.93
C THR A 81 5.59 0.75 24.83
N GLU A 82 5.95 1.93 24.35
CA GLU A 82 5.84 3.18 25.12
C GLU A 82 4.36 3.56 25.33
N LEU A 83 3.56 3.48 24.25
CA LEU A 83 2.12 3.72 24.33
C LEU A 83 1.42 2.65 25.18
N ALA A 84 1.83 1.38 25.08
CA ALA A 84 1.33 0.30 25.92
C ALA A 84 1.56 0.58 27.41
N ARG A 85 2.75 1.08 27.79
CA ARG A 85 3.07 1.48 29.17
C ARG A 85 2.20 2.65 29.64
N SER A 86 2.03 3.66 28.79
CA SER A 86 1.17 4.81 29.07
C SER A 86 -0.28 4.40 29.34
N TYR A 87 -0.85 3.52 28.51
CA TYR A 87 -2.20 2.97 28.74
C TYR A 87 -2.29 2.20 30.05
N HIS A 88 -1.31 1.34 30.36
CA HIS A 88 -1.31 0.58 31.60
C HIS A 88 -1.29 1.48 32.84
N GLU A 89 -0.46 2.53 32.83
CA GLU A 89 -0.38 3.48 33.94
C GLU A 89 -1.66 4.29 34.10
N ALA A 90 -2.23 4.78 33.00
CA ALA A 90 -3.50 5.51 32.99
C ALA A 90 -4.66 4.65 33.53
N MET A 91 -4.77 3.40 33.08
CA MET A 91 -5.80 2.46 33.55
C MET A 91 -5.64 2.17 35.05
N ARG A 92 -4.41 2.02 35.54
CA ARG A 92 -4.13 1.76 36.95
C ARG A 92 -4.49 2.95 37.84
N THR A 93 -4.22 4.17 37.38
CA THR A 93 -4.59 5.40 38.10
C THR A 93 -6.12 5.51 38.17
N LEU A 94 -6.80 5.30 37.05
CA LEU A 94 -8.27 5.33 36.99
C LEU A 94 -8.93 4.28 37.91
N GLN A 95 -8.38 3.06 37.97
CA GLN A 95 -8.87 2.04 38.90
C GLN A 95 -8.82 2.48 40.36
N LYS A 96 -7.74 3.17 40.75
CA LYS A 96 -7.60 3.69 42.12
C LYS A 96 -8.59 4.81 42.41
N GLU A 97 -8.78 5.73 41.47
CA GLU A 97 -9.71 6.86 41.65
C GLU A 97 -11.18 6.41 41.72
N LEU A 98 -11.56 5.43 40.90
CA LEU A 98 -12.93 4.92 40.85
C LEU A 98 -13.21 3.80 41.85
N ASN A 99 -12.19 3.37 42.61
CA ASN A 99 -12.26 2.20 43.49
C ASN A 99 -12.79 0.95 42.73
N ALA A 100 -12.43 0.84 41.44
CA ALA A 100 -12.99 -0.14 40.53
C ALA A 100 -12.21 -1.47 40.62
N PRO A 101 -12.86 -2.58 41.00
CA PRO A 101 -12.20 -3.88 41.07
C PRO A 101 -11.92 -4.43 39.66
N GLY A 102 -10.80 -5.15 39.50
CA GLY A 102 -10.45 -5.82 38.24
C GLY A 102 -8.95 -5.92 38.02
N GLU A 103 -8.53 -6.72 37.05
CA GLU A 103 -7.14 -6.84 36.62
C GLU A 103 -6.96 -6.23 35.22
N ILE A 104 -5.90 -5.44 35.04
CA ILE A 104 -5.50 -4.96 33.72
C ILE A 104 -4.70 -6.08 33.06
N THR A 105 -5.29 -6.70 32.04
CA THR A 105 -4.64 -7.79 31.30
C THR A 105 -3.85 -7.26 30.12
N ILE A 106 -2.87 -8.05 29.65
CA ILE A 106 -2.14 -7.74 28.40
C ILE A 106 -3.12 -7.62 27.23
N SER A 107 -4.15 -8.47 27.16
CA SER A 107 -5.20 -8.36 26.14
C SER A 107 -5.89 -7.00 26.13
N THR A 108 -6.19 -6.44 27.31
CA THR A 108 -6.79 -5.11 27.45
C THR A 108 -5.88 -4.02 26.86
N ILE A 109 -4.57 -4.13 27.09
CA ILE A 109 -3.57 -3.18 26.60
C ILE A 109 -3.38 -3.32 25.08
N LEU A 110 -3.33 -4.54 24.55
CA LEU A 110 -3.15 -4.78 23.11
C LEU A 110 -4.36 -4.33 22.27
N GLN A 111 -5.55 -4.31 22.86
CA GLN A 111 -6.76 -3.77 22.22
C GLN A 111 -6.82 -2.23 22.25
N ALA A 112 -5.93 -1.58 23.01
CA ALA A 112 -5.93 -0.12 23.07
C ALA A 112 -5.49 0.49 21.74
N PRO A 113 -6.16 1.56 21.26
CA PRO A 113 -5.87 2.18 19.98
C PRO A 113 -4.39 2.55 19.82
N GLY A 114 -3.78 2.08 18.72
CA GLY A 114 -2.40 2.41 18.36
C GLY A 114 -1.30 1.65 19.11
N VAL A 115 -1.64 0.77 20.06
CA VAL A 115 -0.68 -0.12 20.75
C VAL A 115 -0.18 -1.20 19.81
N MET A 116 -1.11 -1.90 19.16
CA MET A 116 -0.82 -2.86 18.10
C MET A 116 -0.83 -2.11 16.77
N ARG A 117 0.31 -2.09 16.10
CA ARG A 117 0.43 -1.52 14.76
C ARG A 117 0.75 -2.64 13.79
N PHE A 118 0.03 -2.68 12.69
CA PHE A 118 0.58 -3.31 11.51
C PHE A 118 1.66 -2.35 11.01
N PRO A 119 2.90 -2.80 10.79
CA PRO A 119 3.88 -1.95 10.15
C PRO A 119 3.29 -1.51 8.80
N GLU A 120 3.05 -0.21 8.66
CA GLU A 120 3.04 0.43 7.34
C GLU A 120 4.50 0.37 6.86
N GLU A 121 4.95 -0.79 6.41
CA GLU A 121 6.06 -0.80 5.48
C GLU A 121 5.50 -0.27 4.16
N ALA A 122 5.49 1.06 4.06
CA ALA A 122 5.42 1.74 2.79
C ALA A 122 6.66 1.28 2.03
N MET A 123 6.45 0.35 1.11
CA MET A 123 7.51 -0.12 0.23
C MET A 123 8.06 1.07 -0.54
N ASN A 124 9.38 1.28 -0.47
CA ASN A 124 10.03 2.42 -1.08
C ASN A 124 9.82 2.39 -2.60
N ALA A 125 9.48 3.55 -3.18
CA ALA A 125 9.31 3.73 -4.62
C ALA A 125 10.52 3.19 -5.43
N GLU A 126 11.75 3.45 -4.99
CA GLU A 126 12.95 2.99 -5.69
C GLU A 126 13.14 1.47 -5.61
N GLU A 127 12.70 0.83 -4.53
CA GLU A 127 12.71 -0.64 -4.41
C GLU A 127 11.62 -1.28 -5.26
N ALA A 128 10.49 -0.60 -5.43
CA ALA A 128 9.36 -1.06 -6.24
C ALA A 128 9.59 -0.91 -7.75
N TRP A 129 10.39 0.08 -8.18
CA TRP A 129 10.55 0.42 -9.60
C TRP A 129 11.00 -0.77 -10.48
N PRO A 130 12.02 -1.57 -10.12
CA PRO A 130 12.46 -2.68 -10.97
C PRO A 130 11.37 -3.73 -11.25
N ALA A 131 10.41 -3.86 -10.33
CA ALA A 131 9.25 -4.73 -10.50
C ALA A 131 8.25 -4.07 -11.47
N VAL A 132 7.90 -2.82 -11.23
CA VAL A 132 6.93 -2.05 -12.04
C VAL A 132 7.41 -1.87 -13.48
N GLU A 133 8.70 -1.64 -13.71
CA GLU A 133 9.27 -1.48 -15.05
C GLU A 133 9.33 -2.80 -15.84
N ARG A 134 9.51 -3.92 -15.15
CA ARG A 134 9.58 -5.25 -15.78
C ARG A 134 8.20 -5.80 -16.16
N ALA A 135 7.16 -5.41 -15.43
CA ALA A 135 5.78 -5.80 -15.66
C ALA A 135 5.19 -5.03 -16.84
#